data_AF-A0A7Y3B1B4-F1
#
_entry.id   AF-A0A7Y3B1B4-F1
#
_cell.length_a   1.000
_cell.length_b   1.000
_cell.length_c   1.000
_cell.angle_alpha   90.00
_cell.angle_beta   90.00
_cell.angle_gamma   90.00
#
_symmetry.space_group_name_H-M   'P 1'
#
loop_
_entity.id
_entity.type
_entity.pdbx_description
1 polymer ?
#
loop_
_entity_poly.entity_id
_entity_poly.type
_entity_poly.pdbx_seq_one_letter_code
_entity_poly.pdbx_strand_id
1 'polypeptide(L)'
;MELISDWLSQTVLFLPFLATLAGVVLILSFLNRHFNRRWKDNPELQFRYQLMMLALTLAGGLAILITLPINDTLRGQLLSLIGILLSAAIALSATTFIGNILAGIMLKVVRSARPGDFITIGDLTGRVTEMDLLHTQVQTEFRDLVTVPNLFMVTQPLHVVRASGTIIHAEISLGYDVHHERASDVLREAAEDSGLKDAFVQVRELGDFSISYRVAGLLEDVQSLITARSKLRRAVLDGLHSAGIEIVSPTFMNTRALGDDRRFLPERYRRNGADRANEKRAEDIAFDVAEEAASIEELRASLAKVEDELKSLSEDKPDDLEEKRKQLEANKNRLDANIKAAEARLAKDEGKA
;
A
#
# COMPACT_ATOMS: atom_id res chain seq x y z
N MET A 1 -9.36 78.37 11.38
CA MET A 1 -9.35 77.99 9.95
C MET A 1 -8.39 76.82 9.71
N GLU A 2 -7.13 76.91 10.17
CA GLU A 2 -6.14 75.83 10.00
C GLU A 2 -6.54 74.49 10.64
N LEU A 3 -7.09 74.49 11.86
CA LEU A 3 -7.55 73.26 12.53
C LEU A 3 -8.66 72.52 11.76
N ILE A 4 -9.52 73.23 11.02
CA ILE A 4 -10.64 72.65 10.28
C ILE A 4 -10.14 72.08 8.94
N SER A 5 -9.20 72.76 8.28
CA SER A 5 -8.55 72.24 7.07
C SER A 5 -7.67 71.02 7.35
N ASP A 6 -7.03 70.94 8.53
CA ASP A 6 -6.22 69.79 8.94
C ASP A 6 -7.10 68.56 9.27
N TRP A 7 -8.25 68.78 9.89
CA TRP A 7 -9.25 67.73 10.09
C TRP A 7 -9.86 67.23 8.77
N LEU A 8 -10.12 68.14 7.82
CA LEU A 8 -10.64 67.80 6.49
C LEU A 8 -9.61 67.02 5.65
N SER A 9 -8.33 67.38 5.70
CA SER A 9 -7.28 66.66 4.97
C SER A 9 -7.03 65.26 5.53
N GLN A 10 -7.02 65.11 6.86
CA GLN A 10 -6.88 63.82 7.52
C GLN A 10 -8.05 62.88 7.21
N THR A 11 -9.29 63.38 7.23
CA THR A 11 -10.48 62.56 6.92
C THR A 11 -10.53 62.09 5.46
N VAL A 12 -10.06 62.91 4.52
CA VAL A 12 -9.96 62.54 3.10
C VAL A 12 -8.95 61.41 2.86
N LEU A 13 -7.91 61.30 3.67
CA LEU A 13 -6.92 60.22 3.59
C LEU A 13 -7.50 58.83 3.92
N PHE A 14 -8.58 58.77 4.73
CA PHE A 14 -9.26 57.52 5.09
C PHE A 14 -10.33 57.08 4.09
N LEU A 15 -10.77 57.95 3.16
CA LEU A 15 -11.76 57.61 2.12
C LEU A 15 -11.39 56.36 1.30
N PRO A 16 -10.18 56.22 0.73
CA PRO A 16 -9.84 55.02 -0.05
C PRO A 16 -9.85 53.74 0.80
N PHE A 17 -9.45 53.83 2.07
CA PHE A 17 -9.51 52.71 3.01
C PHE A 17 -10.95 52.30 3.29
N LEU A 18 -11.82 53.23 3.66
CA LEU A 18 -13.23 52.96 3.95
C LEU A 18 -13.97 52.43 2.71
N ALA A 19 -13.69 52.98 1.53
CA ALA A 19 -14.27 52.51 0.27
C ALA A 19 -13.85 51.08 -0.07
N THR A 20 -12.57 50.74 0.08
CA THR A 20 -12.08 49.38 -0.16
C THR A 20 -12.57 48.39 0.88
N LEU A 21 -12.61 48.76 2.15
CA LEU A 21 -13.18 47.94 3.22
C LEU A 21 -14.66 47.64 2.94
N ALA A 22 -15.46 48.66 2.64
CA ALA A 22 -16.87 48.49 2.29
C ALA A 22 -17.04 47.63 1.04
N GLY A 23 -16.23 47.87 -0.01
CA GLY A 23 -16.25 47.08 -1.24
C GLY A 23 -15.95 45.60 -1.00
N VAL A 24 -14.88 45.29 -0.28
CA VAL A 24 -14.49 43.91 0.07
C VAL A 24 -15.59 43.22 0.88
N VAL A 25 -16.15 43.88 1.90
CA VAL A 25 -17.22 43.32 2.73
C VAL A 25 -18.50 43.08 1.92
N LEU A 26 -18.89 44.02 1.06
CA LEU A 26 -20.06 43.89 0.20
C LEU A 26 -19.90 42.75 -0.81
N ILE A 27 -18.73 42.65 -1.45
CA ILE A 27 -18.41 41.59 -2.40
C ILE A 27 -18.45 40.23 -1.70
N LEU A 28 -17.73 40.06 -0.58
CA LEU A 28 -17.70 38.80 0.16
C LEU A 28 -19.09 38.40 0.67
N SER A 29 -19.86 39.35 1.21
CA SER A 29 -21.23 39.12 1.68
C SER A 29 -22.18 38.76 0.54
N PHE A 30 -22.07 39.44 -0.61
CA PHE A 30 -22.90 39.17 -1.78
C PHE A 30 -22.62 37.78 -2.35
N LEU A 31 -21.34 37.43 -2.58
CA LEU A 31 -20.97 36.10 -3.06
C LEU A 31 -21.39 35.01 -2.06
N ASN A 32 -21.18 35.23 -0.76
CA ASN A 32 -21.61 34.29 0.28
C ASN A 32 -23.11 34.10 0.32
N ARG A 33 -23.89 35.18 0.29
CA ARG A 33 -25.34 35.08 0.29
C ARG A 33 -25.89 34.42 -0.98
N HIS A 34 -25.26 34.67 -2.12
CA HIS A 34 -25.73 34.19 -3.42
C HIS A 34 -25.37 32.73 -3.69
N PHE A 35 -24.12 32.35 -3.47
CA PHE A 35 -23.61 31.02 -3.81
C PHE A 35 -23.89 29.99 -2.71
N ASN A 36 -23.82 30.37 -1.43
CA ASN A 36 -24.07 29.43 -0.33
C ASN A 36 -25.53 28.94 -0.30
N ARG A 37 -26.47 29.71 -0.85
CA ARG A 37 -27.88 29.28 -1.00
C ARG A 37 -28.10 28.33 -2.18
N ARG A 38 -27.29 28.40 -3.23
CA ARG A 38 -27.48 27.62 -4.46
C ARG A 38 -26.66 26.34 -4.51
N TRP A 39 -25.52 26.30 -3.84
CA TRP A 39 -24.54 25.22 -4.02
C TRP A 39 -24.36 24.32 -2.79
N LYS A 40 -25.22 24.49 -1.78
CA LYS A 40 -25.18 23.67 -0.55
C LYS A 40 -25.42 22.18 -0.81
N ASP A 41 -26.19 21.85 -1.84
CA ASP A 41 -26.59 20.46 -2.13
C ASP A 41 -25.57 19.72 -3.02
N ASN A 42 -24.49 20.38 -3.46
CA ASN A 42 -23.46 19.82 -4.34
C ASN A 42 -22.06 19.91 -3.70
N PRO A 43 -21.53 18.82 -3.11
CA PRO A 43 -20.25 18.83 -2.39
C PRO A 43 -19.07 19.34 -3.21
N GLU A 44 -18.97 18.96 -4.49
CA GLU A 44 -17.88 19.38 -5.38
C GLU A 44 -17.89 20.89 -5.64
N LEU A 45 -19.07 21.47 -5.88
CA LEU A 45 -19.23 22.91 -6.10
C LEU A 45 -18.98 23.68 -4.80
N GLN A 46 -19.39 23.13 -3.66
CA GLN A 46 -19.14 23.71 -2.35
C GLN A 46 -17.64 23.80 -2.02
N PHE A 47 -16.85 22.76 -2.32
CA PHE A 47 -15.41 22.78 -2.11
C PHE A 47 -14.71 23.88 -2.95
N ARG A 48 -15.05 23.96 -4.25
CA ARG A 48 -14.52 25.02 -5.15
C ARG A 48 -14.88 26.41 -4.66
N TYR A 49 -16.12 26.59 -4.19
CA TYR A 49 -16.59 27.84 -3.62
C TYR A 49 -15.82 28.23 -2.35
N GLN A 50 -15.55 27.30 -1.45
CA GLN A 50 -14.76 27.54 -0.24
C GLN A 50 -13.34 28.00 -0.58
N LEU A 51 -12.68 27.35 -1.55
CA LEU A 51 -11.35 27.77 -2.02
C LEU A 51 -11.36 29.17 -2.63
N MET A 52 -12.36 29.47 -3.49
CA MET A 52 -12.52 30.79 -4.09
C MET A 52 -12.74 31.87 -3.01
N MET A 53 -13.59 31.60 -2.02
CA MET A 53 -13.85 32.53 -0.92
C MET A 53 -12.63 32.73 -0.02
N LEU A 54 -11.86 31.68 0.25
CA LEU A 54 -10.60 31.79 0.97
C LEU A 54 -9.63 32.71 0.22
N ALA A 55 -9.43 32.47 -1.08
CA ALA A 55 -8.57 33.30 -1.93
C ALA A 55 -9.05 34.76 -1.97
N LEU A 56 -10.35 34.99 -2.11
CA LEU A 56 -10.94 36.33 -2.14
C LEU A 56 -10.83 37.05 -0.78
N THR A 57 -10.92 36.30 0.33
CA THR A 57 -10.73 36.85 1.68
C THR A 57 -9.28 37.28 1.90
N LEU A 58 -8.31 36.45 1.48
CA LEU A 58 -6.89 36.80 1.54
C LEU A 58 -6.55 38.00 0.64
N ALA A 59 -7.06 38.02 -0.59
CA ALA A 59 -6.88 39.14 -1.52
C ALA A 59 -7.55 40.43 -1.00
N GLY A 60 -8.74 40.33 -0.42
CA GLY A 60 -9.45 41.44 0.21
C GLY A 60 -8.68 42.01 1.40
N GLY A 61 -8.13 41.15 2.27
CA GLY A 61 -7.25 41.56 3.38
C GLY A 61 -6.00 42.30 2.88
N LEU A 62 -5.39 41.82 1.79
CA LEU A 62 -4.25 42.49 1.16
C LEU A 62 -4.62 43.86 0.57
N ALA A 63 -5.79 43.96 -0.10
CA ALA A 63 -6.29 45.22 -0.64
C ALA A 63 -6.54 46.26 0.47
N ILE A 64 -7.15 45.83 1.59
CA ILE A 64 -7.37 46.67 2.78
C ILE A 64 -6.04 47.15 3.38
N LEU A 65 -5.03 46.29 3.42
CA LEU A 65 -3.70 46.66 3.90
C LEU A 65 -3.02 47.70 2.99
N ILE A 66 -3.17 47.56 1.68
CA ILE A 66 -2.60 48.50 0.69
C ILE A 66 -3.23 49.89 0.84
N THR A 67 -4.54 49.97 1.05
CA THR A 67 -5.25 51.24 1.21
C THR A 67 -5.19 51.83 2.61
N LEU A 68 -4.61 51.09 3.57
CA LEU A 68 -4.46 51.56 4.94
C LEU A 68 -3.60 52.85 4.96
N PRO A 69 -4.07 53.92 5.64
CA PRO A 69 -3.40 55.21 5.68
C PRO A 69 -2.24 55.20 6.69
N ILE A 70 -1.25 54.36 6.42
CA ILE A 70 0.02 54.25 7.14
C ILE A 70 1.15 54.72 6.24
N ASN A 71 2.32 54.98 6.83
CA ASN A 71 3.50 55.33 6.05
C ASN A 71 3.93 54.16 5.13
N ASP A 72 4.59 54.49 4.02
CA ASP A 72 4.99 53.48 3.03
C ASP A 72 6.00 52.48 3.59
N THR A 73 6.85 52.91 4.54
CA THR A 73 7.82 52.03 5.22
C THR A 73 7.13 50.94 6.06
N LEU A 74 6.17 51.30 6.91
CA LEU A 74 5.41 50.32 7.71
C LEU A 74 4.54 49.45 6.80
N ARG A 75 3.94 50.02 5.73
CA ARG A 75 3.19 49.22 4.74
C ARG A 75 4.08 48.16 4.11
N GLY A 76 5.27 48.54 3.65
CA GLY A 76 6.27 47.62 3.09
C GLY A 76 6.67 46.55 4.10
N GLN A 77 6.92 46.92 5.36
CA GLN A 77 7.24 45.97 6.43
C GLN A 77 6.10 44.98 6.70
N LEU A 78 4.85 45.44 6.78
CA LEU A 78 3.69 44.57 6.98
C LEU A 78 3.45 43.63 5.81
N LEU A 79 3.57 44.13 4.57
CA LEU A 79 3.49 43.30 3.36
C LEU A 79 4.60 42.25 3.34
N SER A 80 5.83 42.62 3.69
CA SER A 80 6.96 41.69 3.78
C SER A 80 6.74 40.62 4.84
N LEU A 81 6.23 41.01 6.02
CA LEU A 81 5.94 40.10 7.12
C LEU A 81 4.85 39.11 6.72
N ILE A 82 3.76 39.59 6.13
CA ILE A 82 2.68 38.72 5.63
C ILE A 82 3.20 37.80 4.53
N GLY A 83 4.03 38.30 3.62
CA GLY A 83 4.68 37.48 2.60
C GLY A 83 5.49 36.33 3.21
N ILE A 84 6.37 36.65 4.17
CA ILE A 84 7.19 35.65 4.88
C ILE A 84 6.30 34.64 5.62
N LEU A 85 5.32 35.11 6.38
CA LEU A 85 4.42 34.24 7.16
C LEU A 85 3.59 33.33 6.25
N LEU A 86 3.04 33.87 5.16
CA LEU A 86 2.24 33.10 4.21
C LEU A 86 3.10 32.07 3.48
N SER A 87 4.29 32.45 3.02
CA SER A 87 5.24 31.53 2.40
C SER A 87 5.67 30.42 3.36
N ALA A 88 5.98 30.75 4.61
CA ALA A 88 6.34 29.77 5.64
C ALA A 88 5.16 28.82 5.95
N ALA A 89 3.93 29.35 6.06
CA ALA A 89 2.74 28.54 6.30
C ALA A 89 2.48 27.56 5.14
N ILE A 90 2.59 28.02 3.88
CA ILE A 90 2.43 27.17 2.70
C ILE A 90 3.53 26.10 2.65
N ALA A 91 4.80 26.50 2.86
CA ALA A 91 5.92 25.58 2.84
C ALA A 91 5.78 24.49 3.91
N LEU A 92 5.45 24.88 5.14
CA LEU A 92 5.26 23.95 6.25
C LEU A 92 4.08 23.00 6.00
N SER A 93 2.97 23.52 5.47
CA SER A 93 1.78 22.72 5.15
C SER A 93 2.02 21.74 3.99
N ALA A 94 2.88 22.10 3.03
CA ALA A 94 3.20 21.26 1.87
C ALA A 94 4.23 20.15 2.18
N THR A 95 4.91 20.20 3.33
CA THR A 95 5.97 19.23 3.69
C THR A 95 5.52 17.78 3.58
N THR A 96 4.36 17.42 4.14
CA THR A 96 3.81 16.05 4.09
C THR A 96 3.48 15.61 2.66
N PHE A 97 2.95 16.51 1.84
CA PHE A 97 2.61 16.22 0.46
C PHE A 97 3.87 15.93 -0.36
N ILE A 98 4.87 16.82 -0.28
CA ILE A 98 6.17 16.66 -0.93
C ILE A 98 6.88 15.40 -0.42
N GLY A 99 6.79 15.12 0.90
CA GLY A 99 7.35 13.93 1.52
C GLY A 99 6.80 12.64 0.93
N ASN A 100 5.49 12.56 0.67
CA ASN A 100 4.88 11.40 0.02
C ASN A 100 5.32 11.24 -1.45
N ILE A 101 5.45 12.34 -2.19
CA ILE A 101 5.95 12.32 -3.57
C ILE A 101 7.38 11.76 -3.61
N LEU A 102 8.28 12.31 -2.78
CA LEU A 102 9.67 11.88 -2.74
C LEU A 102 9.79 10.43 -2.27
N ALA A 103 8.99 10.01 -1.29
CA ALA A 103 8.91 8.62 -0.86
C ALA A 103 8.45 7.69 -2.00
N GLY A 104 7.42 8.07 -2.75
CA GLY A 104 6.93 7.31 -3.90
C GLY A 104 7.99 7.13 -4.98
N ILE A 105 8.70 8.20 -5.33
CA ILE A 105 9.84 8.15 -6.27
C ILE A 105 10.93 7.23 -5.73
N MET A 106 11.30 7.36 -4.47
CA MET A 106 12.33 6.53 -3.83
C MET A 106 11.98 5.05 -3.88
N LEU A 107 10.75 4.68 -3.51
CA LEU A 107 10.27 3.29 -3.55
C LEU A 107 10.40 2.68 -4.95
N LYS A 108 10.03 3.44 -6.00
CA LYS A 108 10.14 3.02 -7.40
C LYS A 108 11.59 2.91 -7.88
N VAL A 109 12.46 3.86 -7.52
CA VAL A 109 13.87 3.88 -7.94
C VAL A 109 14.65 2.75 -7.27
N VAL A 110 14.49 2.57 -5.96
CA VAL A 110 15.14 1.49 -5.20
C VAL A 110 14.52 0.13 -5.55
N ARG A 111 13.30 0.12 -6.11
CA ARG A 111 12.51 -1.08 -6.41
C ARG A 111 12.34 -1.94 -5.16
N SER A 112 12.05 -1.29 -4.03
CA SER A 112 11.90 -1.97 -2.74
C SER A 112 10.70 -2.92 -2.72
N ALA A 113 9.63 -2.57 -3.42
CA ALA A 113 8.46 -3.40 -3.69
C ALA A 113 7.93 -3.11 -5.11
N ARG A 114 7.15 -4.04 -5.66
CA ARG A 114 6.46 -3.91 -6.95
C ARG A 114 5.00 -4.33 -6.83
N PRO A 115 4.12 -3.87 -7.74
CA PRO A 115 2.81 -4.47 -7.94
C PRO A 115 2.92 -6.00 -8.03
N GLY A 116 2.14 -6.69 -7.22
CA GLY A 116 2.18 -8.14 -7.09
C GLY A 116 3.10 -8.70 -6.00
N ASP A 117 3.95 -7.90 -5.36
CA ASP A 117 4.75 -8.40 -4.23
C ASP A 117 3.89 -8.52 -2.96
N PHE A 118 4.10 -9.61 -2.21
CA PHE A 118 3.58 -9.74 -0.86
C PHE A 118 4.44 -8.90 0.10
N ILE A 119 3.79 -8.01 0.84
CA ILE A 119 4.43 -7.08 1.75
C ILE A 119 3.82 -7.12 3.14
N THR A 120 4.64 -6.78 4.14
CA THR A 120 4.20 -6.49 5.50
C THR A 120 4.81 -5.16 5.95
N ILE A 121 3.97 -4.22 6.39
CA ILE A 121 4.34 -2.88 6.84
C ILE A 121 3.58 -2.58 8.14
N GLY A 122 4.31 -2.50 9.25
CA GLY A 122 3.68 -2.48 10.57
C GLY A 122 2.82 -3.74 10.75
N ASP A 123 1.53 -3.54 11.02
CA ASP A 123 0.56 -4.63 11.20
C ASP A 123 -0.18 -4.99 9.89
N LEU A 124 0.00 -4.21 8.82
CA LEU A 124 -0.65 -4.46 7.53
C LEU A 124 0.13 -5.52 6.75
N THR A 125 -0.53 -6.62 6.39
CA THR A 125 0.00 -7.64 5.47
C THR A 125 -0.93 -7.79 4.28
N GLY A 126 -0.36 -7.84 3.09
CA GLY A 126 -1.13 -7.97 1.85
C GLY A 126 -0.25 -7.97 0.63
N ARG A 127 -0.86 -7.81 -0.54
CA ARG A 127 -0.19 -7.78 -1.83
C ARG A 127 -0.37 -6.41 -2.48
N VAL A 128 0.72 -5.83 -2.97
CA VAL A 128 0.68 -4.51 -3.61
C VAL A 128 -0.16 -4.59 -4.88
N THR A 129 -1.18 -3.73 -5.00
CA THR A 129 -1.97 -3.60 -6.23
C THR A 129 -1.40 -2.50 -7.10
N GLU A 130 -1.27 -1.29 -6.56
CA GLU A 130 -0.81 -0.13 -7.32
C GLU A 130 0.18 0.69 -6.50
N MET A 131 1.17 1.27 -7.18
CA MET A 131 2.10 2.22 -6.58
C MET A 131 1.97 3.58 -7.25
N ASP A 132 1.30 4.49 -6.57
CA ASP A 132 0.96 5.81 -7.04
C ASP A 132 1.98 6.87 -6.59
N LEU A 133 1.80 8.13 -7.01
CA LEU A 133 2.75 9.19 -6.64
C LEU A 133 2.76 9.49 -5.13
N LEU A 134 1.58 9.49 -4.51
CA LEU A 134 1.39 9.88 -3.09
C LEU A 134 1.15 8.70 -2.16
N HIS A 135 0.63 7.61 -2.71
CA HIS A 135 0.21 6.46 -1.93
C HIS A 135 0.47 5.18 -2.71
N THR A 136 0.38 4.06 -2.01
CA THR A 136 0.43 2.71 -2.56
C THR A 136 -0.81 1.98 -2.08
N GLN A 137 -1.47 1.25 -2.97
CA GLN A 137 -2.61 0.42 -2.61
C GLN A 137 -2.16 -1.03 -2.34
N VAL A 138 -2.75 -1.63 -1.32
CA VAL A 138 -2.43 -2.99 -0.86
C VAL A 138 -3.74 -3.75 -0.68
N GLN A 139 -3.88 -4.87 -1.38
CA GLN A 139 -4.99 -5.80 -1.17
C GLN A 139 -4.65 -6.74 -0.03
N THR A 140 -5.53 -6.87 0.97
CA THR A 140 -5.33 -7.76 2.12
C THR A 140 -5.83 -9.18 1.84
N GLU A 141 -5.53 -10.13 2.72
CA GLU A 141 -6.07 -11.50 2.63
C GLU A 141 -7.59 -11.58 2.77
N PHE A 142 -8.23 -10.50 3.25
CA PHE A 142 -9.68 -10.36 3.33
C PHE A 142 -10.29 -9.69 2.10
N ARG A 143 -9.48 -9.47 1.04
CA ARG A 143 -9.85 -8.81 -0.22
C ARG A 143 -10.12 -7.30 -0.11
N ASP A 144 -9.83 -6.69 1.05
CA ASP A 144 -9.94 -5.24 1.23
C ASP A 144 -8.78 -4.50 0.54
N LEU A 145 -9.07 -3.36 -0.11
CA LEU A 145 -8.06 -2.44 -0.65
C LEU A 145 -7.70 -1.37 0.38
N VAL A 146 -6.44 -1.38 0.83
CA VAL A 146 -5.92 -0.44 1.82
C VAL A 146 -5.00 0.56 1.13
N THR A 147 -5.31 1.85 1.26
CA THR A 147 -4.47 2.95 0.77
C THR A 147 -3.43 3.33 1.82
N VAL A 148 -2.16 3.17 1.48
CA VAL A 148 -1.01 3.42 2.36
C VAL A 148 -0.23 4.64 1.85
N PRO A 149 -0.06 5.71 2.65
CA PRO A 149 0.80 6.83 2.27
C PRO A 149 2.24 6.37 2.00
N ASN A 150 2.85 6.83 0.91
CA ASN A 150 4.22 6.42 0.56
C ASN A 150 5.24 6.77 1.66
N LEU A 151 5.04 7.92 2.33
CA LEU A 151 5.89 8.33 3.44
C LEU A 151 5.83 7.34 4.62
N PHE A 152 4.67 6.72 4.86
CA PHE A 152 4.52 5.70 5.90
C PHE A 152 5.33 4.44 5.57
N MET A 153 5.30 3.99 4.32
CA MET A 153 6.06 2.82 3.87
C MET A 153 7.57 2.99 4.00
N VAL A 154 8.09 4.20 3.77
CA VAL A 154 9.53 4.50 3.86
C VAL A 154 9.99 4.72 5.31
N THR A 155 9.09 5.13 6.20
CA THR A 155 9.42 5.39 7.61
C THR A 155 9.29 4.15 8.51
N GLN A 156 8.64 3.09 8.03
CA GLN A 156 8.51 1.82 8.75
C GLN A 156 9.34 0.70 8.11
N PRO A 157 9.69 -0.36 8.88
CA PRO A 157 10.26 -1.56 8.30
C PRO A 157 9.29 -2.19 7.28
N LEU A 158 9.74 -2.25 6.02
CA LEU A 158 9.03 -2.88 4.91
C LEU A 158 9.59 -4.29 4.71
N HIS A 159 8.79 -5.31 5.02
CA HIS A 159 9.10 -6.69 4.69
C HIS A 159 8.51 -7.03 3.32
N VAL A 160 9.31 -7.62 2.44
CA VAL A 160 8.88 -8.00 1.10
C VAL A 160 9.24 -9.45 0.83
N VAL A 161 8.23 -10.22 0.48
CA VAL A 161 8.37 -11.60 0.00
C VAL A 161 8.75 -11.55 -1.47
N ARG A 162 9.98 -11.94 -1.79
CA ARG A 162 10.52 -11.87 -3.14
C ARG A 162 10.10 -13.07 -3.98
N ALA A 163 10.02 -12.87 -5.29
CA ALA A 163 9.81 -13.92 -6.29
C ALA A 163 10.86 -15.05 -6.26
N SER A 164 12.04 -14.83 -5.67
CA SER A 164 13.06 -15.87 -5.47
C SER A 164 12.68 -16.94 -4.44
N GLY A 165 11.58 -16.74 -3.72
CA GLY A 165 11.11 -17.61 -2.68
C GLY A 165 11.31 -17.03 -1.27
N THR A 166 10.66 -17.66 -0.30
CA THR A 166 10.70 -17.29 1.12
C THR A 166 10.69 -18.52 2.00
N ILE A 167 11.28 -18.42 3.19
CA ILE A 167 11.11 -19.44 4.21
C ILE A 167 9.73 -19.28 4.84
N ILE A 168 8.92 -20.33 4.82
CA ILE A 168 7.72 -20.42 5.64
C ILE A 168 7.97 -21.39 6.79
N HIS A 169 7.25 -21.21 7.89
CA HIS A 169 7.41 -22.04 9.07
C HIS A 169 6.08 -22.26 9.80
N ALA A 170 6.04 -23.34 10.58
CA ALA A 170 5.03 -23.61 11.58
C ALA A 170 5.71 -23.88 12.92
N GLU A 171 5.05 -23.51 14.00
CA GLU A 171 5.52 -23.78 15.36
C GLU A 171 4.56 -24.73 16.04
N ILE A 172 5.12 -25.70 16.76
CA ILE A 172 4.36 -26.71 17.50
C ILE A 172 5.12 -27.11 18.76
N SER A 173 4.40 -27.34 19.84
CA SER A 173 4.96 -27.85 21.09
C SER A 173 4.63 -29.33 21.24
N LEU A 174 5.64 -30.13 21.62
CA LEU A 174 5.48 -31.56 21.90
C LEU A 174 5.96 -31.88 23.32
N GLY A 175 5.36 -32.88 23.96
CA GLY A 175 5.75 -33.29 25.30
C GLY A 175 7.16 -33.88 25.36
N TYR A 176 7.74 -33.89 26.57
CA TYR A 176 9.07 -34.47 26.83
C TYR A 176 9.11 -36.01 26.74
N ASP A 177 7.94 -36.64 26.66
CA ASP A 177 7.77 -38.07 26.42
C ASP A 177 8.18 -38.49 24.99
N VAL A 178 8.29 -37.53 24.07
CA VAL A 178 8.73 -37.77 22.69
C VAL A 178 10.23 -37.45 22.54
N HIS A 179 11.01 -38.45 22.11
CA HIS A 179 12.44 -38.23 21.83
C HIS A 179 12.63 -37.19 20.72
N HIS A 180 13.50 -36.20 20.97
CA HIS A 180 13.68 -35.03 20.11
C HIS A 180 14.08 -35.36 18.65
N GLU A 181 14.92 -36.37 18.43
CA GLU A 181 15.30 -36.83 17.07
C GLU A 181 14.09 -37.37 16.32
N ARG A 182 13.27 -38.20 16.99
CA ARG A 182 12.05 -38.75 16.38
C ARG A 182 11.07 -37.64 16.02
N ALA A 183 10.88 -36.66 16.90
CA ALA A 183 10.05 -35.50 16.61
C ALA A 183 10.60 -34.71 15.42
N SER A 184 11.90 -34.45 15.39
CA SER A 184 12.57 -33.69 14.33
C SER A 184 12.50 -34.38 12.97
N ASP A 185 12.66 -35.71 12.92
CA ASP A 185 12.57 -36.48 11.68
C ASP A 185 11.17 -36.44 11.08
N VAL A 186 10.14 -36.68 11.91
CA VAL A 186 8.73 -36.63 11.47
C VAL A 186 8.33 -35.23 11.00
N LEU A 187 8.77 -34.19 11.72
CA LEU A 187 8.50 -32.79 11.35
C LEU A 187 9.21 -32.41 10.04
N ARG A 188 10.44 -32.88 9.83
CA ARG A 188 11.18 -32.64 8.57
C ARG A 188 10.49 -33.32 7.39
N GLU A 189 10.12 -34.60 7.53
CA GLU A 189 9.37 -35.35 6.51
C GLU A 189 8.03 -34.66 6.17
N ALA A 190 7.29 -34.21 7.19
CA ALA A 190 6.04 -33.47 6.99
C ALA A 190 6.23 -32.15 6.21
N ALA A 191 7.34 -31.45 6.43
CA ALA A 191 7.65 -30.23 5.66
C ALA A 191 7.99 -30.54 4.20
N GLU A 192 8.75 -31.62 3.94
CA GLU A 192 9.05 -32.09 2.59
C GLU A 192 7.77 -32.52 1.85
N ASP A 193 6.88 -33.26 2.52
CA ASP A 193 5.56 -33.67 1.98
C ASP A 193 4.65 -32.48 1.66
N SER A 194 4.83 -31.36 2.37
CA SER A 194 4.10 -30.12 2.08
C SER A 194 4.57 -29.46 0.77
N GLY A 195 5.70 -29.89 0.21
CA GLY A 195 6.29 -29.37 -1.03
C GLY A 195 7.33 -28.28 -0.81
N LEU A 196 7.86 -28.14 0.40
CA LEU A 196 8.95 -27.20 0.70
C LEU A 196 10.31 -27.82 0.38
N LYS A 197 11.24 -26.98 -0.09
CA LYS A 197 12.64 -27.37 -0.29
C LYS A 197 13.47 -27.05 0.94
N ASP A 198 14.58 -27.78 1.10
CA ASP A 198 15.55 -27.57 2.18
C ASP A 198 14.89 -27.48 3.55
N ALA A 199 13.99 -28.43 3.85
CA ALA A 199 13.25 -28.44 5.09
C ALA A 199 14.18 -28.68 6.30
N PHE A 200 13.95 -27.92 7.37
CA PHE A 200 14.71 -28.04 8.61
C PHE A 200 13.82 -27.84 9.83
N VAL A 201 14.28 -28.38 10.96
CA VAL A 201 13.60 -28.29 12.24
C VAL A 201 14.54 -27.69 13.27
N GLN A 202 14.02 -26.79 14.09
CA GLN A 202 14.73 -26.13 15.19
C GLN A 202 14.00 -26.36 16.51
N VAL A 203 14.75 -26.71 17.55
CA VAL A 203 14.25 -26.57 18.93
C VAL A 203 14.34 -25.09 19.29
N ARG A 204 13.18 -24.46 19.50
CA ARG A 204 13.05 -23.02 19.78
C ARG A 204 13.17 -22.72 21.26
N GLU A 205 12.52 -23.53 22.07
CA GLU A 205 12.40 -23.31 23.51
C GLU A 205 12.21 -24.64 24.24
N LEU A 206 12.80 -24.75 25.42
CA LEU A 206 12.57 -25.84 26.38
C LEU A 206 11.62 -25.29 27.45
N GLY A 207 10.33 -25.48 27.25
CA GLY A 207 9.31 -25.03 28.20
C GLY A 207 9.17 -25.97 29.40
N ASP A 208 8.35 -25.59 30.37
CA ASP A 208 8.18 -26.38 31.60
C ASP A 208 7.58 -27.78 31.35
N PHE A 209 6.71 -27.90 30.33
CA PHE A 209 5.96 -29.13 30.04
C PHE A 209 6.11 -29.62 28.61
N SER A 210 6.78 -28.87 27.74
CA SER A 210 6.93 -29.20 26.33
C SER A 210 8.18 -28.58 25.72
N ILE A 211 8.62 -29.17 24.61
CA ILE A 211 9.66 -28.64 23.75
C ILE A 211 8.96 -27.96 22.56
N SER A 212 9.27 -26.69 22.33
CA SER A 212 8.76 -25.93 21.18
C SER A 212 9.65 -26.18 19.98
N TYR A 213 9.07 -26.73 18.91
CA TYR A 213 9.73 -26.95 17.63
C TYR A 213 9.25 -25.92 16.61
N ARG A 214 10.19 -25.44 15.79
CA ARG A 214 9.89 -24.73 14.55
C ARG A 214 10.29 -25.62 13.39
N VAL A 215 9.31 -25.95 12.57
CA VAL A 215 9.52 -26.62 11.28
C VAL A 215 9.42 -25.57 10.18
N ALA A 216 10.42 -25.53 9.30
CA ALA A 216 10.54 -24.51 8.28
C ALA A 216 11.11 -25.09 6.98
N GLY A 217 10.86 -24.40 5.87
CA GLY A 217 11.42 -24.76 4.57
C GLY A 217 11.23 -23.65 3.55
N LEU A 218 11.96 -23.73 2.45
CA LEU A 218 11.90 -22.79 1.35
C LEU A 218 10.65 -23.04 0.49
N LEU A 219 9.83 -22.01 0.37
CA LEU A 219 8.73 -21.92 -0.58
C LEU A 219 9.21 -21.15 -1.82
N GLU A 220 9.24 -21.81 -2.97
CA GLU A 220 9.58 -21.19 -4.26
C GLU A 220 8.37 -20.47 -4.88
N ASP A 221 7.18 -21.09 -4.83
CA ASP A 221 5.94 -20.45 -5.30
C ASP A 221 5.37 -19.53 -4.22
N VAL A 222 5.83 -18.28 -4.22
CA VAL A 222 5.36 -17.25 -3.29
C VAL A 222 3.93 -16.76 -3.56
N GLN A 223 3.32 -17.11 -4.70
CA GLN A 223 1.93 -16.74 -4.96
C GLN A 223 0.94 -17.58 -4.16
N SER A 224 1.33 -18.79 -3.74
CA SER A 224 0.50 -19.66 -2.90
C SER A 224 0.86 -19.59 -1.41
N LEU A 225 1.34 -18.44 -0.93
CA LEU A 225 1.90 -18.31 0.42
C LEU A 225 0.92 -18.65 1.55
N ILE A 226 -0.37 -18.29 1.44
CA ILE A 226 -1.39 -18.59 2.45
C ILE A 226 -1.72 -20.09 2.44
N THR A 227 -1.95 -20.61 1.23
CA THR A 227 -2.26 -22.01 0.96
C THR A 227 -1.11 -22.91 1.40
N ALA A 228 0.15 -22.55 1.12
CA ALA A 228 1.35 -23.28 1.50
C ALA A 228 1.53 -23.30 3.02
N ARG A 229 1.31 -22.17 3.73
CA ARG A 229 1.32 -22.14 5.20
C ARG A 229 0.25 -23.06 5.79
N SER A 230 -0.95 -23.09 5.21
CA SER A 230 -2.02 -24.00 5.64
C SER A 230 -1.65 -25.47 5.36
N LYS A 231 -1.08 -25.74 4.18
CA LYS A 231 -0.63 -27.09 3.77
C LYS A 231 0.48 -27.61 4.68
N LEU A 232 1.47 -26.78 5.03
CA LEU A 232 2.52 -27.13 5.99
C LEU A 232 1.94 -27.55 7.34
N ARG A 233 1.02 -26.74 7.90
CA ARG A 233 0.38 -27.07 9.18
C ARG A 233 -0.41 -28.38 9.12
N ARG A 234 -1.13 -28.63 8.01
CA ARG A 234 -1.84 -29.90 7.80
C ARG A 234 -0.88 -31.07 7.71
N ALA A 235 0.20 -30.96 6.95
CA ALA A 235 1.21 -32.01 6.81
C ALA A 235 1.88 -32.33 8.16
N VAL A 236 2.17 -31.31 8.98
CA VAL A 236 2.68 -31.49 10.34
C VAL A 236 1.70 -32.27 11.22
N LEU A 237 0.42 -31.91 11.21
CA LEU A 237 -0.61 -32.65 11.94
C LEU A 237 -0.71 -34.10 11.46
N ASP A 238 -0.80 -34.31 10.15
CA ASP A 238 -0.95 -35.63 9.54
C ASP A 238 0.29 -36.53 9.80
N GLY A 239 1.49 -35.97 9.72
CA GLY A 239 2.76 -36.65 9.98
C GLY A 239 2.89 -37.10 11.45
N LEU A 240 2.63 -36.18 12.39
CA LEU A 240 2.66 -36.49 13.83
C LEU A 240 1.63 -37.55 14.20
N HIS A 241 0.39 -37.41 13.74
CA HIS A 241 -0.66 -38.39 14.01
C HIS A 241 -0.35 -39.76 13.40
N SER A 242 0.22 -39.78 12.18
CA SER A 242 0.60 -41.04 11.51
C SER A 242 1.77 -41.74 12.20
N ALA A 243 2.70 -40.97 12.78
CA ALA A 243 3.78 -41.48 13.63
C ALA A 243 3.32 -41.87 15.05
N GLY A 244 2.02 -41.67 15.36
CA GLY A 244 1.42 -41.92 16.67
C GLY A 244 1.91 -40.96 17.75
N ILE A 245 2.41 -39.79 17.39
CA ILE A 245 2.83 -38.74 18.32
C ILE A 245 1.58 -37.93 18.68
N GLU A 246 1.26 -37.87 19.97
CA GLU A 246 0.13 -37.11 20.46
C GLU A 246 0.49 -35.62 20.55
N ILE A 247 -0.43 -34.76 20.11
CA ILE A 247 -0.28 -33.31 20.17
C ILE A 247 -1.10 -32.83 21.36
N VAL A 248 -0.43 -32.47 22.46
CA VAL A 248 -1.07 -31.99 23.68
C VAL A 248 -0.81 -30.49 23.88
N SER A 249 -1.83 -29.78 24.35
CA SER A 249 -1.65 -28.40 24.81
C SER A 249 -0.90 -28.41 26.14
N PRO A 250 0.13 -27.57 26.35
CA PRO A 250 0.87 -27.49 27.60
C PRO A 250 -0.01 -27.22 28.83
N THR A 251 -1.14 -26.53 28.64
CA THR A 251 -2.08 -26.15 29.71
C THR A 251 -3.17 -27.20 29.96
N PHE A 252 -3.27 -28.23 29.12
CA PHE A 252 -4.28 -29.26 29.22
C PHE A 252 -3.74 -30.48 29.99
N MET A 253 -3.80 -30.43 31.32
CA MET A 253 -3.66 -31.64 32.13
C MET A 253 -4.93 -32.48 32.00
N ASN A 254 -4.85 -33.55 31.21
CA ASN A 254 -5.91 -34.54 31.15
C ASN A 254 -5.87 -35.38 32.44
N THR A 255 -6.57 -34.99 33.50
CA THR A 255 -6.84 -35.88 34.64
C THR A 255 -7.88 -36.93 34.22
N ARG A 256 -7.51 -37.80 33.29
CA ARG A 256 -8.25 -39.03 33.00
C ARG A 256 -7.34 -40.17 33.43
N ALA A 257 -7.81 -40.99 34.37
CA ALA A 257 -7.17 -42.26 34.68
C ALA A 257 -7.29 -43.17 33.45
N LEU A 258 -6.32 -43.08 32.57
CA LEU A 258 -6.18 -43.89 31.36
C LEU A 258 -4.97 -44.77 31.57
N GLY A 259 -5.02 -46.00 31.07
CA GLY A 259 -3.79 -46.80 31.02
C GLY A 259 -2.76 -46.11 30.13
N ASP A 260 -1.48 -46.24 30.49
CA ASP A 260 -0.33 -45.63 29.79
C ASP A 260 -0.29 -45.92 28.27
N ASP A 261 -1.03 -46.92 27.80
CA ASP A 261 -1.07 -47.35 26.40
C ASP A 261 -2.10 -46.62 25.50
N ARG A 262 -2.99 -45.78 26.05
CA ARG A 262 -4.04 -45.12 25.23
C ARG A 262 -3.61 -43.76 24.69
N ARG A 263 -3.45 -43.67 23.37
CA ARG A 263 -3.21 -42.41 22.63
C ARG A 263 -4.51 -41.86 22.02
N PHE A 264 -4.67 -40.53 22.02
CA PHE A 264 -5.83 -39.86 21.39
C PHE A 264 -5.48 -39.31 20.02
N LEU A 265 -5.70 -40.14 19.00
CA LEU A 265 -5.52 -39.75 17.60
C LEU A 265 -6.89 -39.49 16.97
N PRO A 266 -7.07 -38.43 16.15
CA PRO A 266 -8.29 -38.24 15.39
C PRO A 266 -8.50 -39.42 14.42
N GLU A 267 -9.75 -39.79 14.16
CA GLU A 267 -10.07 -40.81 13.17
C GLU A 267 -9.52 -40.39 11.79
N ARG A 268 -8.90 -41.34 11.08
CA ARG A 268 -8.36 -41.08 9.74
C ARG A 268 -9.49 -40.74 8.77
N TYR A 269 -9.67 -39.45 8.50
CA TYR A 269 -10.61 -38.98 7.49
C TYR A 269 -9.98 -39.09 6.09
N ARG A 270 -10.51 -39.99 5.25
CA ARG A 270 -10.16 -40.02 3.82
C ARG A 270 -11.04 -39.03 3.07
N ARG A 271 -10.49 -37.87 2.73
CA ARG A 271 -11.13 -36.95 1.78
C ARG A 271 -10.97 -37.49 0.36
N ASN A 272 -12.02 -37.42 -0.46
CA ASN A 272 -11.96 -37.86 -1.86
C ASN A 272 -10.99 -37.00 -2.67
N GLY A 273 -10.12 -37.63 -3.47
CA GLY A 273 -9.10 -36.94 -4.27
C GLY A 273 -9.68 -36.01 -5.36
N ALA A 274 -10.89 -36.30 -5.85
CA ALA A 274 -11.58 -35.47 -6.83
C ALA A 274 -11.91 -34.06 -6.30
N ASP A 275 -12.18 -33.93 -5.00
CA ASP A 275 -12.52 -32.64 -4.38
C ASP A 275 -11.30 -31.73 -4.25
N ARG A 276 -10.08 -32.28 -4.19
CA ARG A 276 -8.82 -31.49 -4.08
C ARG A 276 -8.41 -30.82 -5.39
N ALA A 277 -8.73 -31.41 -6.54
CA ALA A 277 -8.25 -30.94 -7.84
C ALA A 277 -9.00 -29.69 -8.35
N ASN A 278 -10.18 -29.40 -7.80
CA ASN A 278 -11.08 -28.35 -8.31
C ASN A 278 -11.29 -27.20 -7.32
N GLU A 279 -10.58 -27.19 -6.19
CA GLU A 279 -10.65 -26.14 -5.18
C GLU A 279 -9.75 -24.97 -5.61
N LYS A 280 -10.34 -23.80 -5.88
CA LYS A 280 -9.58 -22.58 -6.15
C LYS A 280 -8.70 -22.26 -4.94
N ARG A 281 -7.49 -21.73 -5.19
CA ARG A 281 -6.61 -21.32 -4.09
C ARG A 281 -7.23 -20.12 -3.38
N ALA A 282 -6.99 -19.99 -2.08
CA ALA A 282 -7.52 -18.86 -1.32
C ALA A 282 -7.02 -17.53 -1.89
N GLU A 283 -5.79 -17.51 -2.40
CA GLU A 283 -5.15 -16.35 -2.99
C GLU A 283 -5.82 -15.90 -4.29
N ASP A 284 -6.31 -16.84 -5.11
CA ASP A 284 -7.01 -16.53 -6.36
C ASP A 284 -8.34 -15.78 -6.12
N ILE A 285 -8.86 -15.84 -4.89
CA ILE A 285 -10.10 -15.16 -4.46
C ILE A 285 -9.76 -13.86 -3.72
N ALA A 286 -8.76 -13.91 -2.83
CA ALA A 286 -8.40 -12.79 -1.96
C ALA A 286 -7.58 -11.70 -2.68
N PHE A 287 -6.76 -12.07 -3.67
CA PHE A 287 -5.80 -11.20 -4.33
C PHE A 287 -6.02 -11.08 -5.84
N ASP A 288 -7.29 -11.16 -6.27
CA ASP A 288 -7.67 -11.07 -7.68
C ASP A 288 -7.18 -9.78 -8.35
N VAL A 289 -7.39 -8.62 -7.71
CA VAL A 289 -6.96 -7.31 -8.21
C VAL A 289 -5.43 -7.22 -8.23
N ALA A 290 -4.76 -7.69 -7.18
CA ALA A 290 -3.31 -7.65 -7.10
C ALA A 290 -2.62 -8.58 -8.11
N GLU A 291 -3.23 -9.73 -8.43
CA GLU A 291 -2.76 -10.64 -9.48
C GLU A 291 -2.87 -10.00 -10.87
N GLU A 292 -4.00 -9.35 -11.16
CA GLU A 292 -4.17 -8.64 -12.42
C GLU A 292 -3.17 -7.48 -12.54
N ALA A 293 -2.98 -6.70 -11.49
CA ALA A 293 -1.99 -5.62 -11.46
C ALA A 293 -0.54 -6.13 -11.64
N ALA A 294 -0.19 -7.26 -11.03
CA ALA A 294 1.10 -7.92 -11.24
C ALA A 294 1.31 -8.31 -12.71
N SER A 295 0.28 -8.87 -13.35
CA SER A 295 0.34 -9.28 -14.75
C SER A 295 0.53 -8.08 -15.69
N ILE A 296 -0.11 -6.94 -15.39
CA ILE A 296 0.06 -5.68 -16.13
C ILE A 296 1.51 -5.21 -16.01
N GLU A 297 2.07 -5.24 -14.80
CA GLU A 297 3.45 -4.81 -14.57
C GLU A 297 4.47 -5.71 -15.29
N GLU A 298 4.24 -7.02 -15.35
CA GLU A 298 5.08 -7.95 -16.11
C GLU A 298 5.01 -7.69 -17.63
N LEU A 299 3.82 -7.39 -18.15
CA LEU A 299 3.64 -6.99 -19.55
C LEU A 299 4.37 -5.67 -19.86
N ARG A 300 4.28 -4.67 -18.97
CA ARG A 300 4.99 -3.39 -19.10
C ARG A 300 6.51 -3.59 -19.07
N ALA A 301 7.01 -4.44 -18.17
CA ALA A 301 8.43 -4.77 -18.12
C ALA A 301 8.91 -5.48 -19.39
N SER A 302 8.07 -6.35 -19.97
CA SER A 302 8.36 -7.02 -21.25
C SER A 302 8.37 -6.03 -22.41
N LEU A 303 7.44 -5.06 -22.42
CA LEU A 303 7.39 -4.00 -23.41
C LEU A 303 8.63 -3.10 -23.35
N ALA A 304 9.06 -2.70 -22.14
CA ALA A 304 10.26 -1.89 -21.97
C ALA A 304 11.51 -2.57 -22.55
N LYS A 305 11.65 -3.90 -22.36
CA LYS A 305 12.75 -4.67 -22.98
C LYS A 305 12.69 -4.63 -24.50
N VAL A 306 11.51 -4.82 -25.10
CA VAL A 306 11.31 -4.76 -26.55
C VAL A 306 11.59 -3.35 -27.09
N GLU A 307 11.23 -2.30 -26.36
CA GLU A 307 11.52 -0.92 -26.75
C GLU A 307 13.01 -0.60 -26.70
N ASP A 308 13.72 -1.08 -25.68
CA ASP A 308 15.17 -0.89 -25.59
C ASP A 308 15.90 -1.70 -26.67
N GLU A 309 15.42 -2.90 -27.00
CA GLU A 309 15.90 -3.68 -28.15
C GLU A 309 15.69 -2.91 -29.46
N LEU A 310 14.49 -2.35 -29.69
CA LEU A 310 14.20 -1.50 -30.85
C LEU A 310 15.09 -0.26 -30.94
N LYS A 311 15.41 0.39 -29.81
CA LYS A 311 16.34 1.53 -29.80
C LYS A 311 17.74 1.09 -30.21
N SER A 312 18.24 -0.01 -29.66
CA SER A 312 19.57 -0.55 -30.00
C SER A 312 19.70 -0.93 -31.49
N LEU A 313 18.64 -1.48 -32.08
CA LEU A 313 18.58 -1.81 -33.51
C LEU A 313 18.48 -0.60 -34.43
N SER A 314 18.09 0.58 -33.93
CA SER A 314 18.00 1.80 -34.75
C SER A 314 19.36 2.47 -35.05
N GLU A 315 20.41 2.06 -34.32
CA GLU A 315 21.77 2.60 -34.45
C GLU A 315 22.62 1.82 -35.47
N ASP A 316 22.32 0.54 -35.72
CA ASP A 316 23.03 -0.31 -36.69
C ASP A 316 22.23 -0.46 -37.99
N LYS A 317 22.83 -0.11 -39.14
CA LYS A 317 22.22 -0.29 -40.49
C LYS A 317 22.85 -1.46 -41.26
N PRO A 318 22.24 -2.66 -41.18
CA PRO A 318 22.20 -3.64 -42.27
C PRO A 318 20.76 -4.08 -42.61
N ASP A 319 20.51 -4.44 -43.87
CA ASP A 319 19.20 -4.88 -44.39
C ASP A 319 18.61 -6.13 -43.68
N ASP A 320 19.44 -6.96 -43.04
CA ASP A 320 19.01 -8.13 -42.25
C ASP A 320 18.29 -7.77 -40.92
N LEU A 321 18.32 -6.50 -40.51
CA LEU A 321 17.67 -6.03 -39.28
C LEU A 321 16.24 -5.53 -39.51
N GLU A 322 15.81 -5.33 -40.75
CA GLU A 322 14.47 -4.80 -41.07
C GLU A 322 13.35 -5.80 -40.71
N GLU A 323 13.58 -7.09 -40.95
CA GLU A 323 12.64 -8.16 -40.60
C GLU A 323 12.51 -8.34 -39.08
N LYS A 324 13.65 -8.28 -38.35
CA LYS A 324 13.66 -8.29 -36.88
C LYS A 324 12.94 -7.08 -36.29
N ARG A 325 13.16 -5.88 -36.85
CA ARG A 325 12.47 -4.66 -36.43
C ARG A 325 10.95 -4.79 -36.61
N LYS A 326 10.49 -5.32 -37.74
CA LYS A 326 9.06 -5.56 -38.00
C LYS A 326 8.45 -6.57 -37.02
N GLN A 327 9.19 -7.61 -36.64
CA GLN A 327 8.76 -8.57 -35.62
C GLN A 327 8.67 -7.92 -34.23
N LEU A 328 9.64 -7.10 -33.85
CA LEU A 328 9.63 -6.37 -32.57
C LEU A 328 8.52 -5.32 -32.50
N GLU A 329 8.25 -4.60 -33.60
CA GLU A 329 7.13 -3.65 -33.70
C GLU A 329 5.77 -4.38 -33.59
N ALA A 330 5.62 -5.55 -34.22
CA ALA A 330 4.44 -6.39 -34.06
C ALA A 330 4.27 -6.91 -32.63
N ASN A 331 5.37 -7.31 -31.98
CA ASN A 331 5.36 -7.75 -30.59
C ASN A 331 4.99 -6.60 -29.64
N LYS A 332 5.55 -5.40 -29.84
CA LYS A 332 5.19 -4.18 -29.12
C LYS A 332 3.68 -3.91 -29.20
N ASN A 333 3.12 -3.89 -30.41
CA ASN A 333 1.69 -3.64 -30.61
C ASN A 333 0.80 -4.70 -29.91
N ARG A 334 1.25 -5.96 -29.88
CA ARG A 334 0.55 -7.04 -29.17
C ARG A 334 0.59 -6.83 -27.66
N LEU A 335 1.74 -6.46 -27.11
CA LEU A 335 1.89 -6.16 -25.69
C LEU A 335 1.04 -4.94 -25.28
N ASP A 336 1.04 -3.87 -26.07
CA ASP A 336 0.19 -2.69 -25.86
C ASP A 336 -1.31 -3.04 -25.83
N ALA A 337 -1.75 -3.91 -26.75
CA ALA A 337 -3.14 -4.37 -26.78
C ALA A 337 -3.51 -5.20 -25.55
N ASN A 338 -2.61 -6.08 -25.09
CA ASN A 338 -2.81 -6.89 -23.89
C ASN A 338 -2.85 -6.03 -22.62
N ILE A 339 -1.97 -5.04 -22.50
CA ILE A 339 -1.95 -4.09 -21.36
C ILE A 339 -3.29 -3.34 -21.30
N LYS A 340 -3.73 -2.75 -22.42
CA LYS A 340 -5.02 -2.04 -22.47
C LYS A 340 -6.21 -2.93 -22.11
N ALA A 341 -6.19 -4.18 -22.54
CA ALA A 341 -7.26 -5.13 -22.23
C ALA A 341 -7.28 -5.52 -20.73
N ALA A 342 -6.11 -5.65 -20.10
CA ALA A 342 -5.97 -5.93 -18.67
C ALA A 342 -6.34 -4.70 -17.82
N GLU A 343 -5.90 -3.50 -18.18
CA GLU A 343 -6.29 -2.25 -17.51
C GLU A 343 -7.81 -2.04 -17.53
N ALA A 344 -8.48 -2.38 -18.64
CA ALA A 344 -9.93 -2.28 -18.75
C ALA A 344 -10.69 -3.29 -17.86
N ARG A 345 -10.07 -4.42 -17.53
CA ARG A 345 -10.63 -5.41 -16.60
C ARG A 345 -10.45 -4.96 -15.16
N LEU A 346 -9.25 -4.51 -14.81
CA LEU A 346 -8.93 -3.97 -13.49
C LEU A 346 -9.84 -2.79 -13.12
N ALA A 347 -10.02 -1.82 -14.02
CA ALA A 347 -10.93 -0.69 -13.82
C ALA A 347 -12.40 -1.11 -13.60
N LYS A 348 -12.82 -2.26 -14.17
CA LYS A 348 -14.18 -2.79 -14.00
C LYS A 348 -14.36 -3.46 -12.64
N ASP A 349 -13.30 -4.03 -12.09
CA ASP A 349 -13.34 -4.72 -10.81
C ASP A 349 -13.12 -3.75 -9.63
N GLU A 350 -12.33 -2.68 -9.83
CA GLU A 350 -12.25 -1.54 -8.89
C GLU A 350 -13.57 -0.75 -8.82
N GLY A 351 -14.26 -0.55 -9.95
CA GLY A 351 -15.52 0.21 -10.01
C GLY A 351 -16.76 -0.52 -9.46
N LYS A 352 -16.63 -1.77 -9.00
CA LYS A 352 -17.71 -2.55 -8.37
C LYS A 352 -17.65 -2.56 -6.83
N ALA A 353 -16.62 -1.95 -6.24
CA ALA A 353 -16.44 -1.86 -4.80
C ALA A 353 -17.31 -0.76 -4.17
#